data_AF-A0A8B7QPC3-F1
#
_entry.id   AF-A0A8B7QPC3-F1
#
_cell.length_a   1.000
_cell.length_b   1.000
_cell.length_c   1.000
_cell.angle_alpha   90.00
_cell.angle_beta   90.00
_cell.angle_gamma   90.00
#
_symmetry.space_group_name_H-M   'P 1'
#
loop_
_entity.id
_entity.type
_entity.pdbx_description
1 polymer ?
#
loop_
_entity_poly.entity_id
_entity_poly.type
_entity_poly.pdbx_seq_one_letter_code
_entity_poly.pdbx_strand_id
1 'polypeptide(L)'
;SGSQKGPGCWVGVDRETLEGSGLSTTSVVSSTGQHHSDAFAQVNPLRKVPALKDGEFTLAESVAILLYLSRKYKAPDHWYPEDLQARARVDEYLSWQHTALRSSCTRAMWQKVSPRGQGPLPGW
;
A
#
# COMPACT_ATOMS: atom_id res chain seq x y z
N SER A 1 18.13 -26.50 -14.74
CA SER A 1 18.22 -25.10 -15.22
C SER A 1 16.90 -24.42 -14.88
N GLY A 2 16.77 -23.66 -13.79
CA GLY A 2 17.46 -22.39 -13.57
C GLY A 2 16.49 -21.25 -13.87
N SER A 3 15.64 -20.88 -12.91
CA SER A 3 14.93 -19.58 -12.91
C SER A 3 14.84 -19.10 -11.46
N GLN A 4 15.64 -18.08 -11.15
CA GLN A 4 15.77 -17.48 -9.83
C GLN A 4 14.50 -16.69 -9.47
N LYS A 5 13.83 -17.09 -8.38
CA LYS A 5 12.77 -16.31 -7.73
C LYS A 5 13.44 -15.25 -6.83
N GLY A 6 13.33 -13.97 -7.20
CA GLY A 6 13.69 -12.86 -6.32
C GLY A 6 12.66 -12.64 -5.20
N PRO A 7 13.04 -12.00 -4.08
CA PRO A 7 12.13 -11.76 -2.96
C PRO A 7 11.25 -10.54 -3.25
N GLY A 8 10.17 -10.74 -3.98
CA GLY A 8 9.08 -9.75 -4.05
C GLY A 8 8.22 -9.87 -2.80
N CYS A 9 8.17 -8.83 -1.96
CA CYS A 9 7.21 -8.74 -0.86
C CYS A 9 5.79 -8.73 -1.43
N TRP A 10 5.05 -9.81 -1.19
CA TRP A 10 3.63 -9.93 -1.47
C TRP A 10 2.86 -9.25 -0.35
N VAL A 11 2.01 -8.26 -0.67
CA VAL A 11 0.81 -8.04 0.16
C VAL A 11 -0.22 -8.99 -0.42
N GLY A 12 -0.26 -10.21 0.12
CA GLY A 12 -1.23 -11.22 -0.30
C GLY A 12 -2.62 -10.83 0.17
N VAL A 13 -3.44 -10.33 -0.76
CA VAL A 13 -4.88 -10.64 -0.71
C VAL A 13 -5.01 -11.96 -1.45
N ASP A 14 -5.66 -12.93 -0.81
CA ASP A 14 -5.80 -14.29 -1.33
C ASP A 14 -6.25 -14.30 -2.79
N ARG A 15 -5.62 -15.14 -3.62
CA ARG A 15 -5.83 -15.20 -5.06
C ARG A 15 -7.27 -15.64 -5.39
N GLU A 16 -7.85 -16.50 -4.55
CA GLU A 16 -9.24 -16.95 -4.67
C GLU A 16 -10.25 -15.81 -4.41
N THR A 17 -9.94 -14.87 -3.52
CA THR A 17 -10.82 -13.72 -3.23
C THR A 17 -10.85 -12.71 -4.39
N LEU A 18 -9.79 -12.67 -5.20
CA LEU A 18 -9.66 -11.72 -6.31
C LEU A 18 -10.30 -12.21 -7.61
N GLU A 19 -10.28 -13.51 -7.89
CA GLU A 19 -10.83 -14.07 -9.14
C GLU A 19 -12.36 -13.95 -9.25
N GLY A 20 -13.09 -13.72 -8.14
CA GLY A 20 -14.53 -13.41 -8.14
C GLY A 20 -14.90 -11.92 -8.08
N SER A 21 -13.92 -11.02 -7.97
CA SER A 21 -14.13 -9.63 -7.49
C SER A 21 -14.18 -8.55 -8.58
N GLY A 22 -13.82 -8.88 -9.82
CA GLY A 22 -13.68 -7.91 -10.92
C GLY A 22 -12.53 -6.91 -10.77
N LEU A 23 -11.69 -7.00 -9.72
CA LEU A 23 -10.51 -6.16 -9.60
C LEU A 23 -9.40 -6.61 -10.55
N SER A 24 -8.99 -5.71 -11.44
CA SER A 24 -7.72 -5.81 -12.16
C SER A 24 -6.62 -5.15 -11.33
N THR A 25 -5.68 -5.94 -10.80
CA THR A 25 -4.49 -5.40 -10.13
C THR A 25 -3.42 -5.02 -11.15
N THR A 26 -3.10 -3.72 -11.24
CA THR A 26 -1.94 -3.25 -12.02
C THR A 26 -0.76 -2.99 -11.09
N SER A 27 0.29 -3.79 -11.21
CA SER A 27 1.54 -3.62 -10.46
C SER A 27 2.32 -2.40 -10.97
N VAL A 28 2.25 -1.28 -10.24
CA VAL A 28 3.09 -0.10 -10.51
C VAL A 28 4.34 -0.20 -9.64
N VAL A 29 5.49 -0.44 -10.26
CA VAL A 29 6.76 -0.58 -9.53
C VAL A 29 7.35 0.80 -9.29
N SER A 30 7.50 1.20 -8.02
CA SER A 30 8.01 2.53 -7.65
C SER A 30 9.39 2.82 -8.26
N SER A 31 10.31 1.85 -8.31
CA SER A 31 11.66 2.03 -8.87
C SER A 31 11.69 2.27 -10.39
N THR A 32 10.60 2.00 -11.11
CA THR A 32 10.51 2.22 -12.57
C THR A 32 9.94 3.59 -12.94
N GLY A 33 9.51 4.40 -11.96
CA GLY A 33 8.97 5.75 -12.19
C GLY A 33 7.59 5.79 -12.86
N GLN A 34 6.93 4.65 -13.07
CA GLN A 34 5.61 4.56 -13.71
C GLN A 34 4.51 5.39 -13.01
N HIS A 35 4.67 5.66 -11.71
CA HIS A 35 3.77 6.52 -10.93
C HIS A 35 3.86 8.02 -11.28
N HIS A 36 4.85 8.43 -12.09
CA HIS A 36 4.95 9.79 -12.62
C HIS A 36 4.19 10.01 -13.93
N SER A 37 3.62 8.95 -14.53
CA SER A 37 2.84 9.07 -15.76
C SER A 37 1.56 9.89 -15.56
N ASP A 38 1.13 10.59 -16.60
CA ASP A 38 -0.11 11.38 -16.54
C ASP A 38 -1.34 10.48 -16.33
N ALA A 39 -1.31 9.24 -16.84
CA ALA A 39 -2.33 8.24 -16.58
C ALA A 39 -2.45 7.88 -15.09
N PHE A 40 -1.32 7.78 -14.36
CA PHE A 40 -1.34 7.56 -12.92
C PHE A 40 -1.74 8.81 -12.13
N ALA A 41 -1.40 10.00 -12.62
CA ALA A 41 -1.79 11.26 -12.01
C ALA A 41 -3.32 11.47 -11.99
N GLN A 42 -4.06 10.87 -12.94
CA GLN A 42 -5.52 10.84 -12.92
C GLN A 42 -6.10 9.97 -11.78
N VAL A 43 -5.32 9.01 -11.26
CA VAL A 43 -5.74 8.12 -10.16
C VAL A 43 -5.30 8.67 -8.81
N ASN A 44 -4.05 9.15 -8.72
CA ASN A 44 -3.54 9.85 -7.56
C ASN A 44 -2.76 11.09 -8.01
N PRO A 45 -3.32 12.30 -7.85
CA PRO A 45 -2.65 13.55 -8.20
C PRO A 45 -1.31 13.74 -7.46
N LEU A 46 -1.14 13.13 -6.28
CA LEU A 46 0.11 13.16 -5.51
C LEU A 46 1.19 12.27 -6.12
N ARG A 47 0.88 11.50 -7.17
CA ARG A 47 1.80 10.59 -7.88
C ARG A 47 2.49 9.60 -6.92
N LYS A 48 1.82 9.20 -5.85
CA LYS A 48 2.35 8.23 -4.86
C LYS A 48 1.63 6.90 -4.98
N VAL A 49 2.37 5.81 -4.79
CA VAL A 49 1.82 4.47 -4.60
C VAL A 49 1.70 4.17 -3.09
N PRO A 50 0.69 3.40 -2.65
CA PRO A 50 -0.36 2.76 -3.45
C PRO A 50 -1.52 3.70 -3.83
N ALA A 51 -2.22 3.35 -4.90
CA ALA A 51 -3.47 3.97 -5.35
C ALA A 51 -4.43 2.88 -5.90
N LEU A 52 -5.72 3.08 -5.76
CA LEU A 52 -6.79 2.17 -6.19
C LEU A 52 -7.71 2.89 -7.17
N LYS A 53 -8.10 2.19 -8.24
CA LYS A 53 -9.19 2.59 -9.15
C LYS A 53 -10.20 1.45 -9.21
N ASP A 54 -11.47 1.76 -8.92
CA ASP A 54 -12.60 0.85 -9.00
C ASP A 54 -13.70 1.48 -9.86
N GLY A 55 -13.76 1.10 -11.15
CA GLY A 55 -14.55 1.82 -12.14
C GLY A 55 -14.10 3.28 -12.25
N GLU A 56 -15.02 4.22 -12.05
CA GLU A 56 -14.74 5.67 -12.04
C GLU A 56 -14.27 6.18 -10.67
N PHE A 57 -14.34 5.36 -9.62
CA PHE A 57 -13.90 5.75 -8.28
C PHE A 57 -12.39 5.57 -8.12
N THR A 58 -11.71 6.58 -7.58
CA THR A 58 -10.26 6.55 -7.30
C THR A 58 -10.00 6.83 -5.83
N LEU A 59 -9.05 6.10 -5.23
CA LEU A 59 -8.69 6.24 -3.83
C LEU A 59 -7.17 6.13 -3.66
N ALA A 60 -6.60 7.03 -2.87
CA ALA A 60 -5.20 6.99 -2.45
C ALA A 60 -5.11 6.73 -0.94
N GLU A 61 -3.89 6.55 -0.43
CA GLU A 61 -3.56 6.17 0.94
C GLU A 61 -3.81 4.70 1.28
N SER A 62 -2.76 4.02 1.74
CA SER A 62 -2.79 2.57 1.99
C SER A 62 -3.85 2.16 3.01
N VAL A 63 -4.00 2.92 4.10
CA VAL A 63 -5.00 2.63 5.14
C VAL A 63 -6.42 2.79 4.59
N ALA A 64 -6.68 3.86 3.83
CA ALA A 64 -8.01 4.09 3.24
C ALA A 64 -8.37 2.99 2.23
N ILE A 65 -7.42 2.57 1.40
CA ILE A 65 -7.58 1.47 0.45
C ILE A 65 -7.90 0.16 1.18
N LEU A 66 -7.17 -0.18 2.25
CA LEU A 66 -7.42 -1.39 3.03
C LEU A 66 -8.82 -1.40 3.66
N LEU A 67 -9.24 -0.28 4.25
CA LEU A 67 -10.58 -0.14 4.83
C LEU A 67 -11.69 -0.19 3.78
N TYR A 68 -11.44 0.37 2.59
CA TYR A 68 -12.38 0.30 1.47
C TYR A 68 -12.56 -1.15 1.01
N LEU A 69 -11.46 -1.88 0.81
CA LEU A 69 -11.49 -3.29 0.41
C LEU A 69 -12.13 -4.17 1.48
N SER A 70 -11.82 -3.94 2.77
CA SER A 70 -12.41 -4.72 3.86
C SER A 70 -13.92 -4.57 3.91
N ARG A 71 -14.45 -3.36 3.70
CA ARG A 71 -15.89 -3.09 3.67
C ARG A 71 -16.55 -3.60 2.40
N LYS A 72 -15.95 -3.36 1.22
CA LYS A 72 -16.53 -3.75 -0.07
C LYS A 72 -16.64 -5.27 -0.22
N TYR A 73 -15.61 -6.00 0.19
CA TYR A 73 -15.54 -7.45 0.04
C TYR A 73 -15.95 -8.22 1.31
N LYS A 74 -16.41 -7.51 2.35
CA LYS A 74 -16.75 -8.09 3.65
C LYS A 74 -15.63 -9.02 4.14
N ALA A 75 -14.44 -8.44 4.31
CA ALA A 75 -13.28 -9.18 4.77
C ALA A 75 -13.63 -9.93 6.07
N PRO A 76 -13.08 -11.15 6.27
CA PRO A 76 -13.32 -11.92 7.47
C PRO A 76 -13.06 -11.10 8.75
N ASP A 77 -13.87 -11.34 9.79
CA ASP A 77 -13.88 -10.54 11.04
C ASP A 77 -12.51 -10.42 11.72
N HIS A 78 -11.61 -11.39 11.53
CA HIS A 78 -10.26 -11.34 12.10
C HIS A 78 -9.37 -10.24 11.48
N TRP A 79 -9.70 -9.74 10.29
CA TRP A 79 -9.00 -8.62 9.65
C TRP A 79 -9.54 -7.26 10.09
N TYR A 80 -10.87 -7.14 10.17
CA TYR A 80 -11.52 -5.89 10.55
C TYR A 80 -12.83 -6.19 11.32
N PRO A 81 -12.75 -6.39 12.64
CA PRO A 81 -13.86 -6.90 13.44
C PRO A 81 -15.06 -5.96 13.45
N GLU A 82 -16.26 -6.51 13.64
CA GLU A 82 -17.49 -5.74 13.82
C GLU A 82 -17.67 -5.16 15.22
N ASP A 83 -17.09 -5.81 16.23
CA ASP A 83 -17.09 -5.29 17.60
C ASP A 83 -16.49 -3.88 17.65
N LEU A 84 -17.20 -2.96 18.30
CA LEU A 84 -16.88 -1.54 18.33
C LEU A 84 -15.50 -1.29 18.95
N GLN A 85 -15.18 -1.97 20.05
CA GLN A 85 -13.93 -1.74 20.77
C GLN A 85 -12.75 -2.37 20.04
N ALA A 86 -12.91 -3.59 19.52
CA ALA A 86 -11.89 -4.26 18.72
C ALA A 86 -11.58 -3.46 17.45
N ARG A 87 -12.59 -2.95 16.76
CA ARG A 87 -12.43 -2.08 15.60
C ARG A 87 -11.71 -0.78 15.96
N ALA A 88 -12.10 -0.14 17.07
CA ALA A 88 -11.43 1.07 17.54
C ALA A 88 -9.94 0.85 17.82
N ARG A 89 -9.53 -0.33 18.33
CA ARG A 89 -8.11 -0.68 18.51
C ARG A 89 -7.37 -0.82 17.19
N VAL A 90 -8.01 -1.39 16.16
CA VAL A 90 -7.43 -1.45 14.81
C VAL A 90 -7.26 -0.04 14.24
N ASP A 91 -8.28 0.81 14.34
CA ASP A 91 -8.25 2.19 13.84
C ASP A 91 -7.21 3.05 14.60
N GLU A 92 -7.08 2.86 15.92
CA GLU A 92 -6.05 3.48 16.77
C GLU A 92 -4.64 3.13 16.27
N TYR A 93 -4.37 1.83 16.03
CA TYR A 93 -3.08 1.38 15.53
C TYR A 93 -2.79 1.89 14.11
N LEU A 94 -3.77 1.82 13.20
CA LEU A 94 -3.63 2.28 11.82
C LEU A 94 -3.33 3.79 11.74
N SER A 95 -3.86 4.56 12.68
CA SER A 95 -3.58 5.99 12.83
C SER A 95 -2.19 6.24 13.41
N TRP A 96 -1.83 5.55 14.49
CA TRP A 96 -0.53 5.69 15.15
C TRP A 96 0.65 5.28 14.26
N GLN A 97 0.53 4.18 13.52
CA GLN A 97 1.63 3.68 12.67
C GLN A 97 2.02 4.70 11.60
N HIS A 98 1.09 5.56 11.16
CA HIS A 98 1.34 6.55 10.12
C HIS A 98 2.37 7.61 10.56
N THR A 99 2.39 7.98 11.84
CA THR A 99 3.26 9.04 12.39
C THR A 99 4.46 8.48 13.14
N ALA A 100 4.35 7.29 13.75
CA ALA A 100 5.42 6.70 14.55
C ALA A 100 6.27 5.67 13.79
N LEU A 101 5.65 4.57 13.37
CA LEU A 101 6.36 3.42 12.82
C LEU A 101 6.81 3.69 11.37
N ARG A 102 5.91 4.21 10.53
CA ARG A 102 6.16 4.42 9.10
C ARG A 102 7.33 5.36 8.86
N SER A 103 7.42 6.47 9.60
CA SER A 103 8.52 7.44 9.48
C SER A 103 9.88 6.81 9.82
N SER A 104 9.94 6.09 10.94
CA SER A 104 11.14 5.41 11.44
C SER A 104 11.59 4.28 10.50
N CYS A 105 10.67 3.42 10.07
CA CYS A 105 10.97 2.30 9.17
C CYS A 105 11.38 2.78 7.77
N THR A 106 10.71 3.81 7.25
CA THR A 106 11.08 4.41 5.96
C THR A 106 12.51 4.95 6.03
N ARG A 107 12.85 5.69 7.10
CA ARG A 107 14.22 6.18 7.30
C ARG A 107 15.25 5.06 7.37
N ALA A 108 14.98 4.00 8.15
CA ALA A 108 15.88 2.86 8.27
C ALA A 108 16.06 2.11 6.93
N MET A 109 14.98 1.94 6.16
CA MET A 109 15.03 1.35 4.82
C MET A 109 15.92 2.19 3.90
N TRP A 110 15.72 3.51 3.85
CA TRP A 110 16.55 4.41 3.03
C TRP A 110 18.02 4.39 3.44
N GLN A 111 18.33 4.33 4.74
CA GLN A 111 19.72 4.18 5.21
C GLN A 111 20.38 2.89 4.71
N LYS A 112 19.59 1.83 4.49
CA LYS A 112 20.10 0.53 4.03
C LYS A 112 20.16 0.41 2.50
N VAL A 113 19.23 1.06 1.79
CA VAL A 113 19.07 0.96 0.33
C VAL A 113 19.88 2.04 -0.41
N SER A 114 20.12 3.20 0.21
CA SER A 114 20.98 4.22 -0.38
C SER A 114 22.45 3.79 -0.30
N PRO A 115 23.22 3.85 -1.41
CA PRO A 115 24.66 3.62 -1.39
C PRO A 115 25.30 4.56 -0.37
N ARG A 116 26.14 4.02 0.53
CA ARG A 116 26.92 4.84 1.47
C ARG A 116 27.77 5.82 0.65
N GLY A 117 27.37 7.09 0.57
CA GLY A 117 28.16 8.11 -0.13
C GLY A 117 27.42 9.27 -0.80
N GLN A 118 26.08 9.35 -0.78
CA GLN A 118 25.39 10.56 -1.24
C GLN A 118 24.88 11.39 -0.06
N GLY A 119 25.08 12.71 -0.16
CA GLY A 119 24.99 13.72 0.89
C GLY A 119 23.65 13.83 1.62
N PRO A 120 23.49 14.86 2.48
CA PRO A 120 22.39 14.91 3.43
C PRO A 120 21.04 14.81 2.73
N LEU A 121 20.11 14.10 3.40
CA LEU A 121 18.74 13.90 2.98
C LEU A 121 18.11 15.25 2.56
N PRO A 122 17.34 15.32 1.46
CA PRO A 122 16.52 16.49 1.18
C PRO A 122 15.66 16.78 2.41
N GLY A 123 15.73 18.02 2.89
CA GLY A 123 14.93 18.50 4.01
C GLY A 123 13.45 18.26 3.71
N TRP A 124 12.79 17.62 4.67
CA TRP A 124 11.34 17.66 4.81
C TRP A 124 10.93 19.03 5.35
#